data_AF-H8GW67-F1
#
_entry.id   AF-H8GW67-F1
#
_cell.length_a   1.000
_cell.length_b   1.000
_cell.length_c   1.000
_cell.angle_alpha   90.00
_cell.angle_beta   90.00
_cell.angle_gamma   90.00
#
_symmetry.space_group_name_H-M   'P 1'
#
loop_
_entity.id
_entity.type
_entity.pdbx_description
1 polymer ?
#
loop_
_entity_poly.entity_id
_entity_poly.type
_entity_poly.pdbx_seq_one_letter_code
_entity_poly.pdbx_strand_id
1 'polypeptide(L)'
;MGALLLVRYAASPVGPYDELMWVEAPIATPAGGRPSIRRIVVSTAASVTWGRRNWAIPKAQASFDWSVPGQVRVTDADGEPYAHLAFRRAGPDLPVNAAWLPRAWRTVAQPALDGRPDWLLTTIGGTAQASAARMTVLHTDGLRPELSRQRPLLSLGFTEIGLHFPEPDLWPTPRKG
;
A
#
# COMPACT_ATOMS: atom_id res chain seq x y z
N MET A 1 1.45 3.05 14.91
CA MET A 1 0.59 1.98 14.33
C MET A 1 0.71 2.04 12.82
N GLY A 2 0.38 0.98 12.11
CA GLY A 2 0.49 0.92 10.66
C GLY A 2 -0.28 -0.25 10.07
N ALA A 3 -0.19 -0.39 8.75
CA ALA A 3 -0.81 -1.47 8.00
C ALA A 3 0.18 -2.02 6.97
N LEU A 4 0.26 -3.36 6.92
CA LEU A 4 0.92 -4.09 5.84
C LEU A 4 -0.19 -4.54 4.88
N LEU A 5 -0.09 -4.16 3.61
CA LEU A 5 -1.07 -4.56 2.59
C LEU A 5 -0.35 -5.36 1.50
N LEU A 6 -0.92 -6.53 1.20
CA LEU A 6 -0.54 -7.38 0.08
C LEU A 6 -1.70 -7.37 -0.92
N VAL A 7 -1.44 -6.94 -2.14
CA VAL A 7 -2.46 -6.78 -3.18
C VAL A 7 -1.98 -7.43 -4.47
N ARG A 8 -2.87 -8.20 -5.10
CA ARG A 8 -2.66 -8.80 -6.42
C ARG A 8 -3.70 -8.22 -7.38
N TYR A 9 -3.28 -7.27 -8.20
CA TYR A 9 -4.15 -6.63 -9.18
C TYR A 9 -4.31 -7.54 -10.39
N ALA A 10 -5.54 -8.00 -10.65
CA ALA A 10 -5.87 -8.74 -11.86
C ALA A 10 -5.92 -7.83 -13.10
N ALA A 11 -6.22 -6.54 -12.89
CA ALA A 11 -6.25 -5.52 -13.93
C ALA A 11 -5.87 -4.15 -13.35
N SER A 12 -5.16 -3.34 -14.14
CA SER A 12 -4.86 -1.94 -13.85
C SER A 12 -4.51 -1.20 -15.14
N PRO A 13 -4.39 0.15 -15.15
CA PRO A 13 -3.95 0.90 -16.34
C PRO A 13 -2.57 0.48 -16.88
N VAL A 14 -1.74 -0.19 -16.06
CA VAL A 14 -0.41 -0.69 -16.45
C VAL A 14 -0.37 -2.22 -16.57
N GLY A 15 -1.54 -2.88 -16.62
CA GLY A 15 -1.66 -4.35 -16.62
C GLY A 15 -1.71 -4.95 -15.20
N PRO A 16 -1.83 -6.29 -15.09
CA PRO A 16 -1.82 -6.98 -13.80
C PRO A 16 -0.46 -6.85 -13.11
N TYR A 17 -0.48 -6.71 -11.78
CA TYR A 17 0.74 -6.67 -10.98
C TYR A 17 0.47 -6.95 -9.50
N ASP A 18 1.46 -7.48 -8.81
CA ASP A 18 1.51 -7.64 -7.36
C ASP A 18 2.15 -6.44 -6.66
N GLU A 19 1.65 -6.12 -5.47
CA GLU A 19 2.09 -5.00 -4.62
C GLU A 19 2.15 -5.43 -3.15
N LEU A 20 3.26 -5.12 -2.48
CA LEU A 20 3.39 -5.22 -1.02
C LEU A 20 3.77 -3.82 -0.49
N MET A 21 2.97 -3.29 0.43
CA MET A 21 3.18 -1.95 0.99
C MET A 21 3.14 -1.90 2.51
N TRP A 22 3.97 -1.03 3.07
CA TRP A 22 3.94 -0.64 4.47
C TRP A 22 3.45 0.81 4.60
N VAL A 23 2.36 0.99 5.33
CA VAL A 23 1.74 2.28 5.62
C VAL A 23 1.86 2.55 7.10
N GLU A 24 2.34 3.74 7.47
CA GLU A 24 2.29 4.21 8.85
C GLU A 24 1.14 5.18 9.03
N ALA A 25 0.36 5.00 10.09
CA ALA A 25 -0.83 5.80 10.33
C ALA A 25 -1.22 5.90 11.82
N PRO A 26 -1.62 7.09 12.31
CA PRO A 26 -1.31 8.39 11.72
C PRO A 26 0.17 8.76 11.95
N ILE A 27 0.74 9.58 11.06
CA ILE A 27 1.96 10.35 11.33
C ILE A 27 1.68 11.85 11.33
N ALA A 28 2.52 12.63 11.98
CA ALA A 28 2.46 14.08 11.88
C ALA A 28 2.87 14.52 10.47
N THR A 29 2.01 15.29 9.81
CA THR A 29 2.26 15.86 8.48
C THR A 29 1.85 17.34 8.48
N PRO A 30 2.26 18.12 7.47
CA PRO A 30 1.81 19.50 7.34
C PRO A 30 0.28 19.67 7.22
N ALA A 31 -0.45 18.62 6.84
CA ALA A 31 -1.92 18.61 6.74
C ALA A 31 -2.60 17.87 7.92
N GLY A 32 -1.92 17.80 9.08
CA GLY A 32 -2.37 17.13 10.30
C GLY A 32 -1.99 15.64 10.35
N GLY A 33 -2.60 14.88 11.25
CA GLY A 33 -2.39 13.44 11.37
C GLY A 33 -2.90 12.69 10.14
N ARG A 34 -2.00 12.10 9.33
CA ARG A 34 -2.35 11.40 8.08
C ARG A 34 -1.61 10.06 7.95
N PRO A 35 -2.18 9.08 7.23
CA PRO A 35 -1.40 7.93 6.77
C PRO A 35 -0.32 8.37 5.77
N SER A 36 0.81 7.67 5.77
CA SER A 36 1.87 7.87 4.79
C SER A 36 2.51 6.54 4.43
N ILE A 37 2.74 6.33 3.14
CA ILE A 37 3.30 5.11 2.59
C ILE A 37 4.81 5.17 2.72
N ARG A 38 5.37 4.31 3.56
CA ARG A 38 6.82 4.26 3.82
C ARG A 38 7.58 3.55 2.73
N ARG A 39 6.99 2.47 2.22
CA ARG A 39 7.63 1.60 1.24
C ARG A 39 6.56 0.83 0.49
N ILE A 40 6.75 0.71 -0.82
CA ILE A 40 6.04 -0.25 -1.63
C ILE A 40 7.06 -1.01 -2.48
N VAL A 41 6.85 -2.31 -2.65
CA VAL A 41 7.49 -3.08 -3.70
C VAL A 41 6.45 -3.66 -4.66
N VAL A 42 6.77 -3.67 -5.95
CA VAL A 42 5.85 -4.08 -7.03
C VAL A 42 6.54 -4.99 -8.04
N SER A 43 5.75 -5.86 -8.67
CA SER A 43 6.22 -6.80 -9.70
C SER A 43 6.53 -6.17 -11.07
N THR A 44 6.14 -4.91 -11.32
CA THR A 44 6.33 -4.28 -12.64
C THR A 44 7.04 -2.92 -12.54
N ALA A 45 8.01 -2.70 -13.44
CA ALA A 45 8.73 -1.44 -13.57
C ALA A 45 7.80 -0.25 -13.89
N ALA A 46 6.75 -0.50 -14.69
CA ALA A 46 5.76 0.52 -15.03
C ALA A 46 5.07 1.09 -13.77
N SER A 47 4.67 0.22 -12.83
CA SER A 47 4.05 0.64 -11.57
C SER A 47 5.02 1.44 -10.70
N VAL A 48 6.33 1.15 -10.75
CA VAL A 48 7.36 1.95 -10.06
C VAL A 48 7.41 3.36 -10.63
N THR A 49 7.59 3.49 -11.94
CA THR A 49 7.76 4.77 -12.62
C THR A 49 6.56 5.68 -12.41
N TRP A 50 5.34 5.19 -12.69
CA TRP A 50 4.12 5.99 -12.56
C TRP A 50 3.77 6.28 -11.10
N GLY A 51 4.03 5.33 -10.19
CA GLY A 51 3.79 5.52 -8.77
C GLY A 51 4.65 6.62 -8.14
N ARG A 52 5.95 6.63 -8.48
CA ARG A 52 6.89 7.68 -8.04
C ARG A 52 6.53 9.02 -8.65
N ARG A 53 6.26 9.05 -9.96
CA ARG A 53 5.99 10.28 -10.71
C ARG A 53 4.71 10.97 -10.26
N ASN A 54 3.62 10.22 -10.10
CA ASN A 54 2.30 10.82 -9.89
C ASN A 54 2.00 11.12 -8.41
N TRP A 55 2.58 10.35 -7.48
CA TRP A 55 2.18 10.40 -6.07
C TRP A 55 3.34 10.44 -5.08
N ALA A 56 4.58 10.61 -5.56
CA ALA A 56 5.78 10.62 -4.72
C ALA A 56 5.87 9.37 -3.81
N ILE A 57 5.36 8.23 -4.28
CA ILE A 57 5.37 6.99 -3.51
C ILE A 57 6.76 6.33 -3.64
N PRO A 58 7.43 5.96 -2.53
CA PRO A 58 8.71 5.25 -2.54
C PRO A 58 8.51 3.78 -2.97
N LYS A 59 8.18 3.58 -4.25
CA LYS A 59 8.05 2.28 -4.90
C LYS A 59 9.41 1.75 -5.32
N ALA A 60 9.64 0.44 -5.23
CA ALA A 60 10.77 -0.26 -5.85
C ALA A 60 10.25 -1.53 -6.54
N GLN A 61 11.05 -2.08 -7.46
CA GLN A 61 10.70 -3.34 -8.12
C GLN A 61 11.10 -4.53 -7.23
N ALA A 62 10.30 -5.58 -7.24
CA ALA A 62 10.52 -6.85 -6.57
C ALA A 62 9.89 -7.98 -7.37
N SER A 63 10.24 -9.22 -7.07
CA SER A 63 9.59 -10.42 -7.63
C SER A 63 8.66 -11.05 -6.61
N PHE A 64 7.56 -11.63 -7.08
CA PHE A 64 6.53 -12.26 -6.24
C PHE A 64 6.32 -13.70 -6.70
N ASP A 65 6.58 -14.65 -5.81
CA ASP A 65 6.35 -16.07 -6.04
C ASP A 65 5.11 -16.55 -5.25
N TRP A 66 4.12 -17.02 -6.00
CA TRP A 66 2.84 -17.55 -5.53
C TRP A 66 2.72 -19.07 -5.72
N SER A 67 3.83 -19.79 -5.90
CA SER A 67 3.88 -21.23 -6.14
C SER A 67 3.20 -22.06 -5.04
N VAL A 68 3.15 -21.53 -3.81
CA VAL A 68 2.48 -22.17 -2.67
C VAL A 68 1.15 -21.49 -2.39
N PRO A 69 0.01 -22.22 -2.45
CA PRO A 69 -1.30 -21.67 -2.16
C PRO A 69 -1.37 -21.01 -0.77
N GLY A 70 -1.93 -19.79 -0.72
CA GLY A 70 -2.06 -19.02 0.52
C GLY A 70 -0.74 -18.46 1.06
N GLN A 71 0.33 -18.47 0.25
CA GLN A 71 1.60 -17.86 0.60
C GLN A 71 2.14 -17.00 -0.54
N VAL A 72 3.02 -16.07 -0.20
CA VAL A 72 3.81 -15.32 -1.15
C VAL A 72 5.22 -15.13 -0.65
N ARG A 73 6.20 -15.39 -1.51
CA ARG A 73 7.60 -15.03 -1.28
C ARG A 73 7.95 -13.83 -2.15
N VAL A 74 8.56 -12.84 -1.54
CA VAL A 74 8.97 -11.60 -2.21
C VAL A 74 10.48 -11.52 -2.15
N THR A 75 11.11 -11.28 -3.30
CA THR A 75 12.54 -10.97 -3.40
C THR A 75 12.73 -9.58 -3.99
N ASP A 76 13.77 -8.87 -3.58
CA ASP A 76 14.07 -7.57 -4.16
C ASP A 76 14.69 -7.69 -5.58
N ALA A 77 15.13 -6.56 -6.12
CA ALA A 77 15.71 -6.50 -7.46
C ALA A 77 17.03 -7.27 -7.60
N ASP A 78 17.75 -7.48 -6.50
CA ASP A 78 19.01 -8.22 -6.45
C ASP A 78 18.78 -9.72 -6.22
N GLY A 79 17.53 -10.13 -6.02
CA GLY A 79 17.14 -11.52 -5.75
C GLY A 79 17.18 -11.88 -4.27
N GLU A 80 17.45 -10.93 -3.39
CA GLU A 80 17.55 -11.18 -1.95
C GLU A 80 16.17 -11.31 -1.30
N PRO A 81 16.02 -12.14 -0.25
CA PRO A 81 14.75 -12.31 0.44
C PRO A 81 14.23 -10.98 1.02
N TYR A 82 13.03 -10.58 0.61
CA TYR A 82 12.41 -9.33 1.03
C TYR A 82 11.32 -9.56 2.08
N ALA A 83 10.40 -10.48 1.80
CA ALA A 83 9.33 -10.86 2.71
C ALA A 83 8.76 -12.25 2.38
N HIS A 84 8.24 -12.94 3.39
CA HIS A 84 7.45 -14.16 3.20
C HIS A 84 6.21 -14.09 4.07
N LEU A 85 5.06 -14.17 3.43
CA LEU A 85 3.75 -14.01 4.08
C LEU A 85 2.91 -15.25 3.81
N ALA A 86 2.14 -15.66 4.81
CA ALA A 86 1.07 -16.64 4.68
C ALA A 86 -0.26 -15.99 5.05
N PHE A 87 -1.32 -16.30 4.31
CA PHE A 87 -2.63 -15.71 4.55
C PHE A 87 -3.76 -16.68 4.24
N ARG A 88 -4.89 -16.48 4.91
CA ARG A 88 -6.14 -17.18 4.63
C ARG A 88 -7.33 -16.27 4.91
N ARG A 89 -8.36 -16.36 4.08
CA ARG A 89 -9.65 -15.69 4.27
C ARG A 89 -10.64 -16.65 4.90
N ALA A 90 -11.59 -16.11 5.66
CA ALA A 90 -12.64 -16.86 6.32
C ALA A 90 -13.91 -16.02 6.43
N GLY A 91 -15.05 -16.70 6.46
CA GLY A 91 -16.35 -16.06 6.60
C GLY A 91 -16.89 -15.43 5.31
N PRO A 92 -18.05 -14.77 5.39
CA PRO A 92 -18.70 -14.18 4.23
C PRO A 92 -17.98 -12.90 3.77
N ASP A 93 -18.23 -12.57 2.51
CA ASP A 93 -17.83 -11.32 1.90
C ASP A 93 -18.88 -10.26 2.11
N LEU A 94 -18.47 -9.12 2.67
CA LEU A 94 -19.34 -7.99 2.96
C LEU A 94 -18.88 -6.76 2.16
N PRO A 95 -19.82 -6.01 1.55
CA PRO A 95 -19.46 -4.85 0.77
C PRO A 95 -18.87 -3.76 1.68
N VAL A 96 -17.75 -3.19 1.26
CA VAL A 96 -17.08 -2.07 1.92
C VAL A 96 -16.84 -0.93 0.95
N ASN A 97 -16.93 0.30 1.46
CA ASN A 97 -16.64 1.50 0.71
C ASN A 97 -15.68 2.40 1.50
N ALA A 98 -14.58 2.80 0.87
CA ALA A 98 -13.59 3.69 1.49
C ALA A 98 -14.20 5.04 1.90
N ALA A 99 -15.27 5.50 1.26
CA ALA A 99 -15.99 6.72 1.61
C ALA A 99 -16.64 6.67 3.00
N TRP A 100 -16.81 5.48 3.60
CA TRP A 100 -17.29 5.34 4.97
C TRP A 100 -16.21 5.70 6.01
N LEU A 101 -14.94 5.72 5.62
CA LEU A 101 -13.85 6.15 6.49
C LEU A 101 -13.73 7.68 6.50
N PRO A 102 -13.34 8.28 7.64
CA PRO A 102 -13.02 9.71 7.71
C PRO A 102 -12.02 10.11 6.62
N ARG A 103 -12.25 11.26 5.96
CA ARG A 103 -11.39 11.74 4.87
C ARG A 103 -9.91 11.74 5.27
N ALA A 104 -9.60 12.15 6.50
CA ALA A 104 -8.25 12.18 7.03
C ALA A 104 -7.55 10.81 7.02
N TRP A 105 -8.29 9.73 7.31
CA TRP A 105 -7.76 8.37 7.39
C TRP A 105 -7.52 7.73 6.02
N ARG A 106 -8.16 8.26 4.97
CA ARG A 106 -7.97 7.83 3.58
C ARG A 106 -7.23 8.84 2.71
N THR A 107 -6.70 9.91 3.31
CA THR A 107 -5.82 10.85 2.60
C THR A 107 -4.38 10.51 2.92
N VAL A 108 -3.69 9.87 1.98
CA VAL A 108 -2.25 9.61 2.10
C VAL A 108 -1.49 10.89 1.85
N ALA A 109 -0.55 11.21 2.74
CA ALA A 109 0.35 12.35 2.60
C ALA A 109 1.77 11.85 2.32
N GLN A 110 2.33 12.22 1.17
CA GLN A 110 3.69 11.85 0.79
C GLN A 110 4.55 13.09 0.62
N PRO A 111 5.74 13.17 1.23
CA PRO A 111 6.70 14.21 0.88
C PRO A 111 7.20 13.99 -0.56
N ALA A 112 7.56 15.07 -1.25
CA ALA A 112 8.19 14.96 -2.56
C ALA A 112 9.47 14.12 -2.50
N LEU A 113 9.67 13.24 -3.50
CA LEU A 113 10.83 12.35 -3.55
C LEU A 113 12.14 13.07 -3.90
N ASP A 114 12.06 14.27 -4.49
CA ASP A 114 13.20 15.09 -4.89
C ASP A 114 13.69 16.05 -3.79
N GLY A 115 13.14 15.91 -2.57
CA GLY A 115 13.54 16.69 -1.41
C GLY A 115 12.94 18.10 -1.35
N ARG A 116 12.03 18.45 -2.28
CA ARG A 116 11.25 19.68 -2.17
C ARG A 116 10.39 19.68 -0.90
N PRO A 117 10.07 20.87 -0.35
CA PRO A 117 9.22 20.98 0.82
C PRO A 117 7.75 20.61 0.55
N ASP A 118 7.39 20.36 -0.72
CA ASP A 118 6.04 20.02 -1.15
C ASP A 118 5.60 18.64 -0.66
N TRP A 119 4.31 18.53 -0.34
CA TRP A 119 3.66 17.27 -0.03
C TRP A 119 2.52 17.00 -1.00
N LEU A 120 2.38 15.73 -1.38
CA LEU A 120 1.31 15.23 -2.24
C LEU A 120 0.26 14.58 -1.35
N LEU A 121 -0.95 15.15 -1.34
CA LEU A 121 -2.08 14.67 -0.55
C LEU A 121 -3.06 13.94 -1.48
N THR A 122 -3.11 12.62 -1.38
CA THR A 122 -4.01 11.80 -2.22
C THR A 122 -5.14 11.22 -1.40
N THR A 123 -6.37 11.66 -1.69
CA THR A 123 -7.57 11.10 -1.05
C THR A 123 -8.03 9.85 -1.80
N ILE A 124 -7.70 8.68 -1.26
CA ILE A 124 -8.03 7.39 -1.85
C ILE A 124 -9.53 7.11 -1.69
N GLY A 125 -10.12 6.54 -2.74
CA GLY A 125 -11.49 6.04 -2.76
C GLY A 125 -11.56 4.64 -3.33
N GLY A 126 -12.71 4.00 -3.19
CA GLY A 126 -12.94 2.69 -3.80
C GLY A 126 -13.94 1.83 -3.05
N THR A 127 -14.25 0.71 -3.66
CA THR A 127 -15.16 -0.32 -3.14
C THR A 127 -14.46 -1.67 -3.18
N ALA A 128 -14.83 -2.57 -2.28
CA ALA A 128 -14.39 -3.95 -2.29
C ALA A 128 -15.42 -4.83 -1.57
N GLN A 129 -15.25 -6.14 -1.67
CA GLN A 129 -15.81 -7.09 -0.72
C GLN A 129 -14.75 -7.40 0.32
N ALA A 130 -15.09 -7.36 1.61
CA ALA A 130 -14.18 -7.66 2.71
C ALA A 130 -14.66 -8.87 3.51
N SER A 131 -13.72 -9.74 3.85
CA SER A 131 -13.92 -10.86 4.78
C SER A 131 -12.92 -10.78 5.91
N ALA A 132 -13.19 -11.51 7.00
CA ALA A 132 -12.17 -11.80 7.98
C ALA A 132 -11.00 -12.53 7.31
N ALA A 133 -9.78 -12.25 7.76
CA ALA A 133 -8.59 -12.94 7.30
C ALA A 133 -7.63 -13.17 8.46
N ARG A 134 -6.65 -14.02 8.20
CA ARG A 134 -5.46 -14.15 9.02
C ARG A 134 -4.27 -13.99 8.11
N MET A 135 -3.39 -13.04 8.43
CA MET A 135 -2.08 -12.91 7.83
C MET A 135 -1.01 -13.24 8.88
N THR A 136 -0.09 -14.12 8.51
CA THR A 136 1.09 -14.49 9.29
C THR A 136 2.31 -13.96 8.55
N VAL A 137 3.09 -13.13 9.23
CA VAL A 137 4.37 -12.62 8.72
C VAL A 137 5.45 -13.61 9.12
N LEU A 138 6.06 -14.31 8.15
CA LEU A 138 7.11 -15.29 8.44
C LEU A 138 8.47 -14.59 8.55
N HIS A 139 8.80 -13.73 7.60
CA HIS A 139 9.91 -12.79 7.70
C HIS A 139 9.67 -11.55 6.82
N THR A 140 10.37 -10.46 7.12
CA THR A 140 10.32 -9.19 6.35
C THR A 140 11.68 -8.50 6.36
N ASP A 141 12.73 -9.25 6.02
CA ASP A 141 14.12 -8.79 6.16
C ASP A 141 14.44 -7.58 5.28
N GLY A 142 13.66 -7.36 4.22
CA GLY A 142 13.77 -6.19 3.35
C GLY A 142 12.86 -5.01 3.73
N LEU A 143 11.94 -5.17 4.69
CA LEU A 143 11.12 -4.06 5.20
C LEU A 143 11.78 -3.43 6.43
N ARG A 144 11.65 -2.11 6.53
CA ARG A 144 12.06 -1.34 7.70
C ARG A 144 10.87 -0.48 8.16
N PRO A 145 10.43 -0.59 9.43
CA PRO A 145 10.92 -1.52 10.45
C PRO A 145 10.60 -2.99 10.12
N GLU A 146 11.33 -3.92 10.72
CA GLU A 146 11.03 -5.35 10.59
C GLU A 146 9.68 -5.65 11.30
N LEU A 147 8.77 -6.34 10.60
CA LEU A 147 7.39 -6.58 11.07
C LEU A 147 7.16 -8.01 11.56
N SER A 148 8.12 -8.91 11.38
CA SER A 148 8.05 -10.36 11.73
C SER A 148 7.61 -10.62 13.18
N ARG A 149 7.97 -9.72 14.11
CA ARG A 149 7.65 -9.85 15.55
C ARG A 149 6.31 -9.21 15.95
N GLN A 150 5.63 -8.53 15.02
CA GLN A 150 4.39 -7.82 15.31
C GLN A 150 3.18 -8.72 15.08
N ARG A 151 2.21 -8.68 16.00
CA ARG A 151 0.92 -9.34 15.82
C ARG A 151 -0.08 -8.35 15.22
N PRO A 152 -0.68 -8.63 14.05
CA PRO A 152 -1.72 -7.78 13.51
C PRO A 152 -2.90 -7.67 14.49
N LEU A 153 -3.34 -6.44 14.76
CA LEU A 153 -4.57 -6.21 15.55
C LEU A 153 -5.82 -6.65 14.78
N LEU A 154 -5.78 -6.54 13.46
CA LEU A 154 -6.84 -6.90 12.53
C LEU A 154 -6.21 -7.40 11.22
N SER A 155 -6.87 -8.35 10.56
CA SER A 155 -6.53 -8.79 9.22
C SER A 155 -7.81 -8.97 8.42
N LEU A 156 -7.88 -8.28 7.28
CA LEU A 156 -9.00 -8.34 6.34
C LEU A 156 -8.49 -8.85 5.00
N GLY A 157 -9.31 -9.63 4.32
CA GLY A 157 -9.08 -10.03 2.93
C GLY A 157 -10.07 -9.31 2.04
N PHE A 158 -9.61 -8.83 0.89
CA PHE A 158 -10.43 -8.07 -0.04
C PHE A 158 -10.53 -8.76 -1.40
N THR A 159 -11.73 -8.74 -1.99
CA THR A 159 -12.03 -9.14 -3.37
C THR A 159 -12.78 -8.05 -4.10
N GLU A 160 -12.86 -8.16 -5.44
CA GLU A 160 -13.58 -7.20 -6.29
C GLU A 160 -13.16 -5.75 -6.04
N ILE A 161 -11.85 -5.53 -5.92
CA ILE A 161 -11.29 -4.23 -5.53
C ILE A 161 -11.43 -3.26 -6.70
N GLY A 162 -12.31 -2.27 -6.55
CA GLY A 162 -12.38 -1.08 -7.38
C GLY A 162 -11.65 0.07 -6.69
N LEU A 163 -10.32 0.15 -6.84
CA LEU A 163 -9.51 1.20 -6.24
C LEU A 163 -9.48 2.44 -7.14
N HIS A 164 -9.77 3.60 -6.56
CA HIS A 164 -9.63 4.90 -7.22
C HIS A 164 -8.54 5.72 -6.53
N PHE A 165 -7.51 6.06 -7.32
CA PHE A 165 -6.33 6.78 -6.86
C PHE A 165 -6.17 8.06 -7.71
N PRO A 166 -6.76 9.19 -7.27
CA PRO A 166 -6.80 10.41 -8.07
C PRO A 166 -5.44 11.13 -8.09
N GLU A 167 -5.32 12.15 -8.93
CA GLU A 167 -4.21 13.12 -8.86
C GLU A 167 -4.16 13.76 -7.46
N PRO A 168 -2.96 13.95 -6.86
CA PRO A 168 -2.84 14.52 -5.53
C PRO A 168 -3.04 16.03 -5.50
N ASP A 169 -3.56 16.53 -4.38
CA ASP A 169 -3.48 17.93 -4.04
C ASP A 169 -2.05 18.26 -3.57
N LEU A 170 -1.51 19.41 -3.98
CA LEU A 170 -0.22 19.90 -3.48
C LEU A 170 -0.38 20.67 -2.17
N TRP A 171 0.58 20.46 -1.27
CA TRP A 171 0.72 21.23 -0.04
C TRP A 171 2.13 21.85 0.09
N PRO A 172 2.26 23.17 0.35
CA PRO A 172 1.16 24.13 0.48
C PRO A 172 0.43 24.31 -0.84
N THR A 173 -0.88 24.59 -0.78
CA THR A 173 -1.66 24.84 -2.00
C THR A 173 -1.03 26.02 -2.76
N PRO A 174 -0.73 25.88 -4.06
CA PRO A 174 -0.16 26.97 -4.84
C PRO A 174 -1.05 28.21 -4.73
N ARG A 175 -0.45 29.38 -4.43
CA ARG A 175 -1.19 30.64 -4.48
C ARG A 175 -1.62 30.85 -5.93
N LYS A 176 -2.92 30.99 -6.18
CA LYS A 176 -3.41 31.48 -7.47
C LYS A 176 -2.82 32.88 -7.66
N GLY A 177 -2.04 33.06 -8.72
CA GLY A 177 -1.48 34.34 -9.13
C GLY A 177 -2.56 35.31 -9.60
#